data_AF-X1BJ31-F1
#
_entry.id   AF-X1BJ31-F1
#
_cell.length_a   1.000
_cell.length_b   1.000
_cell.length_c   1.000
_cell.angle_alpha   90.00
_cell.angle_beta   90.00
_cell.angle_gamma   90.00
#
_symmetry.space_group_name_H-M   'P 1'
#
loop_
_entity.id
_entity.type
_entity.pdbx_description
1 polymer ?
#
loop_
_entity_poly.entity_id
_entity_poly.type
_entity_poly.pdbx_seq_one_letter_code
_entity_poly.pdbx_strand_id
1 'polypeptide(L)'
;AKLFVDWAKARNIKGLTAEIIQLEDKTPIVYLEIASDISQSVLFYGHLDKMPGMQEQGWDQGKGPWQPVIENDRLYGRGSVDNGYAFFTFISAIKLMQEHNIPHPKCKVIIEAYEESGSCDLPFYLEQLESRIEKPDLVMCLDAGGHDYERIWCINSLRGLVDGILKISVLKEAVHSGTGSGIAPDSFRILRKLLDRIEDENSGKILLKSCHVDIPSEVRDNVKELAAFLGDKIYTDIPFLKGVKPISYNVEELILNSTWRPMLSVIGAEGLPAFKDAVNVIRPSTAVHLSIRI
;
A
#
# COMPACT_ATOMS: atom_id res chain seq x y z
N ALA A 1 9.97 -4.20 16.55
CA ALA A 1 10.46 -3.14 17.48
C ALA A 1 11.80 -3.46 18.17
N LYS A 2 11.86 -4.41 19.13
CA LYS A 2 13.10 -4.67 19.92
C LYS A 2 14.36 -4.91 19.09
N LEU A 3 14.28 -5.76 18.07
CA LEU A 3 15.39 -6.03 17.16
C LEU A 3 15.96 -4.75 16.51
N PHE A 4 15.11 -3.80 16.12
CA PHE A 4 15.54 -2.57 15.47
C PHE A 4 16.29 -1.66 16.45
N VAL A 5 15.75 -1.48 17.66
CA VAL A 5 16.39 -0.68 18.72
C VAL A 5 17.72 -1.29 19.15
N ASP A 6 17.76 -2.59 19.41
CA ASP A 6 18.98 -3.29 19.81
C ASP A 6 20.04 -3.22 18.71
N TRP A 7 19.64 -3.39 17.45
CA TRP A 7 20.53 -3.29 16.30
C TRP A 7 21.12 -1.88 16.15
N ALA A 8 20.30 -0.83 16.24
CA ALA A 8 20.78 0.56 16.13
C ALA A 8 21.72 0.93 17.28
N LYS A 9 21.41 0.55 18.52
CA LYS A 9 22.30 0.77 19.68
C LYS A 9 23.66 0.12 19.49
N ALA A 10 23.71 -1.05 18.84
CA ALA A 10 24.94 -1.75 18.52
C ALA A 10 25.76 -1.13 17.36
N ARG A 11 25.34 0.00 16.76
CA ARG A 11 26.06 0.65 15.64
C ARG A 11 27.08 1.70 16.06
N ASN A 12 27.13 2.08 17.35
CA ASN A 12 28.02 3.12 17.90
C ASN A 12 27.90 4.49 17.17
N ILE A 13 26.69 4.88 16.79
CA ILE A 13 26.42 6.19 16.19
C ILE A 13 26.44 7.25 17.29
N LYS A 14 27.25 8.31 17.11
CA LYS A 14 27.34 9.42 18.06
C LYS A 14 26.01 10.18 18.10
N GLY A 15 25.56 10.52 19.31
CA GLY A 15 24.32 11.28 19.51
C GLY A 15 23.03 10.49 19.28
N LEU A 16 23.11 9.17 19.08
CA LEU A 16 21.94 8.30 18.88
C LEU A 16 21.25 8.01 20.23
N THR A 17 19.96 8.31 20.31
CA THR A 17 19.03 7.74 21.29
C THR A 17 18.01 6.87 20.56
N ALA A 18 17.58 5.78 21.19
CA ALA A 18 16.65 4.83 20.59
C ALA A 18 15.78 4.17 21.65
N GLU A 19 14.48 4.16 21.42
CA GLU A 19 13.49 3.61 22.33
C GLU A 19 12.30 2.98 21.57
N ILE A 20 11.53 2.19 22.32
CA ILE A 20 10.24 1.66 21.88
C ILE A 20 9.18 2.44 22.65
N ILE A 21 8.26 3.06 21.93
CA ILE A 21 7.13 3.78 22.53
C ILE A 21 5.88 2.96 22.24
N GLN A 22 5.12 2.66 23.28
CA GLN A 22 3.88 1.93 23.16
C GLN A 22 2.79 2.62 23.97
N LEU A 23 1.77 3.12 23.29
CA LEU A 23 0.54 3.62 23.87
C LEU A 23 -0.40 2.45 24.21
N GLU A 24 -1.31 2.67 25.16
CA GLU A 24 -2.33 1.70 25.54
C GLU A 24 -3.19 1.31 24.32
N ASP A 25 -3.44 0.00 24.16
CA ASP A 25 -4.20 -0.58 23.04
C ASP A 25 -3.70 -0.23 21.63
N LYS A 26 -2.41 0.12 21.49
CA LYS A 26 -1.78 0.45 20.21
C LYS A 26 -0.59 -0.45 19.90
N THR A 27 -0.30 -0.61 18.63
CA THR A 27 0.95 -1.22 18.17
C THR A 27 2.15 -0.35 18.57
N PRO A 28 3.31 -0.93 18.93
CA PRO A 28 4.47 -0.15 19.34
C PRO A 28 5.16 0.51 18.15
N ILE A 29 5.73 1.70 18.36
CA ILE A 29 6.63 2.35 17.41
C ILE A 29 8.07 2.28 17.89
N VAL A 30 9.00 2.33 16.95
CA VAL A 30 10.42 2.53 17.21
C VAL A 30 10.75 3.99 16.91
N TYR A 31 11.24 4.69 17.93
CA TYR A 31 11.61 6.10 17.85
C TYR A 31 13.09 6.29 18.11
N LEU A 32 13.78 7.01 17.21
CA LEU A 32 15.19 7.36 17.39
C LEU A 32 15.42 8.84 17.14
N GLU A 33 16.42 9.36 17.83
CA GLU A 33 16.97 10.69 17.57
C GLU A 33 18.47 10.57 17.35
N ILE A 34 19.01 11.32 16.40
CA ILE A 34 20.45 11.44 16.18
C ILE A 34 20.80 12.92 16.23
N ALA A 35 21.46 13.32 17.30
CA ALA A 35 21.90 14.70 17.50
C ALA A 35 22.95 15.10 16.44
N SER A 36 22.91 16.37 16.06
CA SER A 36 23.89 17.00 15.19
C SER A 36 24.04 18.47 15.57
N ASP A 37 25.23 19.02 15.31
CA ASP A 37 25.52 20.45 15.43
C ASP A 37 24.98 21.26 14.25
N ILE A 38 24.55 20.58 13.17
CA ILE A 38 23.87 21.19 12.03
C ILE A 38 22.43 21.53 12.44
N SER A 39 21.96 22.73 12.05
CA SER A 39 20.63 23.20 12.40
C SER A 39 19.51 22.47 11.65
N GLN A 40 19.76 22.04 10.41
CA GLN A 40 18.77 21.35 9.59
C GLN A 40 18.33 20.02 10.20
N SER A 41 17.07 19.65 9.99
CA SER A 41 16.46 18.44 10.51
C SER A 41 15.80 17.57 9.43
N VAL A 42 15.96 16.26 9.56
CA VAL A 42 15.33 15.24 8.71
C VAL A 42 14.47 14.34 9.57
N LEU A 43 13.20 14.16 9.19
CA LEU A 43 12.35 13.09 9.71
C LEU A 43 12.37 11.92 8.73
N PHE A 44 12.85 10.78 9.19
CA PHE A 44 12.76 9.52 8.47
C PHE A 44 11.54 8.72 8.93
N TYR A 45 10.78 8.20 7.97
CA TYR A 45 9.62 7.35 8.19
C TYR A 45 9.77 6.00 7.48
N GLY A 46 9.26 4.95 8.11
CA GLY A 46 9.04 3.62 7.52
C GLY A 46 8.19 2.76 8.45
N HIS A 47 8.07 1.47 8.16
CA HIS A 47 7.29 0.55 9.00
C HIS A 47 7.94 -0.84 9.13
N LEU A 48 7.47 -1.62 10.10
CA LEU A 48 8.03 -2.95 10.43
C LEU A 48 7.01 -4.08 10.48
N ASP A 49 5.72 -3.76 10.44
CA ASP A 49 4.66 -4.72 10.21
C ASP A 49 4.72 -5.24 8.77
N LYS A 50 4.02 -6.35 8.53
CA LYS A 50 4.13 -7.10 7.28
C LYS A 50 2.78 -7.65 6.89
N MET A 51 2.50 -7.62 5.60
CA MET A 51 1.42 -8.43 5.04
C MET A 51 1.57 -9.93 5.37
N PRO A 52 0.45 -10.68 5.38
CA PRO A 52 0.46 -12.13 5.56
C PRO A 52 1.42 -12.86 4.59
N GLY A 53 1.86 -14.05 5.00
CA GLY A 53 2.85 -14.83 4.25
C GLY A 53 2.39 -15.38 2.90
N MET A 54 1.07 -15.42 2.66
CA MET A 54 0.45 -15.90 1.41
C MET A 54 1.01 -17.26 0.95
N GLN A 55 1.23 -18.21 1.86
CA GLN A 55 1.84 -19.52 1.57
C GLN A 55 1.10 -20.29 0.47
N GLU A 56 -0.22 -20.10 0.38
CA GLU A 56 -1.09 -20.74 -0.62
C GLU A 56 -0.92 -20.18 -2.04
N GLN A 57 -0.25 -19.03 -2.21
CA GLN A 57 -0.09 -18.34 -3.49
C GLN A 57 1.20 -18.73 -4.25
N GLY A 58 1.99 -19.67 -3.72
CA GLY A 58 3.06 -20.36 -4.46
C GLY A 58 4.45 -19.71 -4.38
N TRP A 59 5.14 -19.91 -3.25
CA TRP A 59 6.58 -19.63 -3.14
C TRP A 59 7.40 -20.68 -3.92
N ASP A 60 8.51 -20.26 -4.54
CA ASP A 60 9.47 -21.17 -5.17
C ASP A 60 9.97 -22.23 -4.18
N GLN A 61 10.36 -23.40 -4.69
CA GLN A 61 10.98 -24.43 -3.86
C GLN A 61 12.22 -23.89 -3.13
N GLY A 62 12.29 -24.17 -1.83
CA GLY A 62 13.39 -23.72 -0.96
C GLY A 62 13.27 -22.28 -0.47
N LYS A 63 12.22 -21.53 -0.86
CA LYS A 63 11.91 -20.19 -0.36
C LYS A 63 10.62 -20.22 0.47
N GLY A 64 10.45 -19.21 1.32
CA GLY A 64 9.23 -19.04 2.08
C GLY A 64 9.14 -17.64 2.69
N PRO A 65 7.95 -17.24 3.16
CA PRO A 65 7.74 -15.88 3.67
C PRO A 65 8.64 -15.58 4.88
N TRP A 66 8.90 -16.58 5.71
CA TRP A 66 9.66 -16.41 6.96
C TRP A 66 11.07 -17.02 6.90
N GLN A 67 11.52 -17.39 5.70
CA GLN A 67 12.83 -17.97 5.47
C GLN A 67 13.64 -17.04 4.56
N PRO A 68 14.57 -16.24 5.11
CA PRO A 68 15.39 -15.36 4.29
C PRO A 68 16.36 -16.18 3.42
N VAL A 69 16.36 -15.93 2.12
CA VAL A 69 17.24 -16.59 1.14
C VAL A 69 17.90 -15.55 0.26
N ILE A 70 19.22 -15.63 0.10
CA ILE A 70 19.97 -14.82 -0.87
C ILE A 70 20.25 -15.70 -2.09
N GLU A 71 19.78 -15.26 -3.25
CA GLU A 71 19.99 -15.94 -4.53
C GLU A 71 20.09 -14.89 -5.64
N ASN A 72 21.11 -14.99 -6.50
CA ASN A 72 21.35 -14.07 -7.63
C ASN A 72 21.26 -12.59 -7.21
N ASP A 73 21.98 -12.23 -6.14
CA ASP A 73 22.04 -10.89 -5.54
C ASP A 73 20.68 -10.32 -5.07
N ARG A 74 19.69 -11.18 -4.85
CA ARG A 74 18.37 -10.81 -4.33
C ARG A 74 18.11 -11.46 -2.98
N LEU A 75 17.56 -10.68 -2.04
CA LEU A 75 17.10 -11.16 -0.73
C LEU A 75 15.59 -11.46 -0.77
N TYR A 76 15.27 -12.75 -0.80
CA TYR A 76 13.91 -13.27 -0.75
C TYR A 76 13.44 -13.43 0.70
N GLY A 77 12.20 -13.03 0.97
CA GLY A 77 11.53 -13.18 2.26
C GLY A 77 10.50 -12.07 2.47
N ARG A 78 9.40 -12.37 3.18
CA ARG A 78 8.36 -11.37 3.48
C ARG A 78 8.95 -10.28 4.39
N GLY A 79 8.79 -9.03 3.95
CA GLY A 79 9.32 -7.87 4.63
C GLY A 79 10.75 -7.49 4.24
N SER A 80 11.36 -8.13 3.23
CA SER A 80 12.70 -7.74 2.79
C SER A 80 12.69 -6.39 2.07
N VAL A 81 11.73 -6.17 1.16
CA VAL A 81 11.56 -4.92 0.40
C VAL A 81 10.50 -4.00 1.01
N ASP A 82 9.51 -4.55 1.68
CA ASP A 82 8.31 -3.84 2.13
C ASP A 82 8.02 -4.16 3.61
N ASN A 83 8.49 -3.38 4.58
CA ASN A 83 9.43 -2.25 4.45
C ASN A 83 10.70 -2.42 5.27
N GLY A 84 11.06 -3.67 5.60
CA GLY A 84 12.10 -3.99 6.58
C GLY A 84 13.49 -3.39 6.27
N TYR A 85 13.82 -3.13 5.00
CA TYR A 85 15.12 -2.55 4.61
C TYR A 85 15.28 -1.06 4.95
N ALA A 86 14.18 -0.30 5.04
CA ALA A 86 14.19 1.16 5.09
C ALA A 86 15.00 1.66 6.30
N PHE A 87 14.68 1.12 7.48
CA PHE A 87 15.38 1.44 8.73
C PHE A 87 16.89 1.17 8.65
N PHE A 88 17.28 -0.02 8.18
CA PHE A 88 18.69 -0.40 8.13
C PHE A 88 19.47 0.45 7.14
N THR A 89 18.84 0.82 6.01
CA THR A 89 19.42 1.71 5.00
C THR A 89 19.72 3.07 5.59
N PHE A 90 18.73 3.69 6.25
CA PHE A 90 18.89 5.03 6.82
C PHE A 90 19.95 5.08 7.93
N ILE A 91 19.87 4.14 8.88
CA ILE A 91 20.82 4.10 10.00
C ILE A 91 22.25 3.81 9.51
N SER A 92 22.40 2.97 8.49
CA SER A 92 23.72 2.69 7.89
C SER A 92 24.28 3.92 7.15
N ALA A 93 23.43 4.71 6.48
CA ALA A 93 23.86 5.93 5.81
C ALA A 93 24.43 6.95 6.83
N ILE A 94 23.72 7.21 7.94
CA ILE A 94 24.20 8.12 8.99
C ILE A 94 25.50 7.61 9.63
N LYS A 95 25.59 6.30 9.90
CA LYS A 95 26.81 5.68 10.40
C LYS A 95 28.00 5.93 9.47
N LEU A 96 27.83 5.67 8.17
CA LEU A 96 28.88 5.87 7.17
C LEU A 96 29.29 7.35 7.07
N MET A 97 28.34 8.28 7.12
CA MET A 97 28.65 9.71 7.16
C MET A 97 29.54 10.04 8.37
N GLN A 98 29.21 9.56 9.56
CA GLN A 98 30.03 9.79 10.75
C GLN A 98 31.42 9.13 10.65
N GLU A 99 31.52 7.91 10.13
CA GLU A 99 32.80 7.20 9.94
C GLU A 99 33.74 7.92 8.98
N HIS A 100 33.17 8.59 7.97
CA HIS A 100 33.91 9.38 6.99
C HIS A 100 34.02 10.87 7.32
N ASN A 101 33.60 11.29 8.53
CA ASN A 101 33.56 12.70 8.96
C ASN A 101 32.77 13.61 8.00
N ILE A 102 31.73 13.07 7.36
CA ILE A 102 30.78 13.83 6.55
C ILE A 102 29.69 14.39 7.49
N PRO A 103 29.46 15.71 7.50
CA PRO A 103 28.41 16.30 8.32
C PRO A 103 27.01 15.81 7.93
N HIS A 104 26.15 15.52 8.91
CA HIS A 104 24.76 15.12 8.71
C HIS A 104 23.80 16.03 9.48
N PRO A 105 22.54 16.20 9.04
CA PRO A 105 21.53 16.97 9.79
C PRO A 105 21.14 16.27 11.09
N LYS A 106 20.35 16.93 11.94
CA LYS A 106 19.64 16.25 13.02
C LYS A 106 18.66 15.26 12.41
N CYS A 107 18.58 14.05 12.96
CA CYS A 107 17.66 13.04 12.45
C CYS A 107 16.67 12.63 13.52
N LYS A 108 15.39 12.54 13.13
CA LYS A 108 14.33 11.87 13.88
C LYS A 108 13.88 10.69 13.04
N VAL A 109 13.66 9.54 13.66
CA VAL A 109 13.27 8.30 12.96
C VAL A 109 12.00 7.76 13.62
N ILE A 110 10.98 7.50 12.81
CA ILE A 110 9.75 6.83 13.23
C ILE A 110 9.62 5.58 12.37
N ILE A 111 9.63 4.41 13.01
CA ILE A 111 9.23 3.15 12.38
C ILE A 111 7.97 2.66 13.06
N GLU A 112 6.84 2.73 12.36
CA GLU A 112 5.56 2.27 12.87
C GLU A 112 5.35 0.76 12.65
N ALA A 113 4.24 0.23 13.15
CA ALA A 113 3.91 -1.19 13.08
C ALA A 113 2.43 -1.44 12.72
N TYR A 114 1.81 -0.51 11.98
CA TYR A 114 0.41 -0.60 11.57
C TYR A 114 0.14 -0.06 10.15
N GLU A 115 1.19 0.16 9.34
CA GLU A 115 1.06 0.76 8.00
C GLU A 115 0.20 -0.11 7.08
N GLU A 116 0.45 -1.42 7.11
CA GLU A 116 -0.22 -2.41 6.25
C GLU A 116 -1.70 -2.59 6.65
N SER A 117 -2.08 -2.00 7.78
CA SER A 117 -3.45 -1.96 8.33
C SER A 117 -4.04 -0.55 8.34
N GLY A 118 -3.40 0.41 7.67
CA GLY A 118 -3.89 1.77 7.43
C GLY A 118 -3.43 2.83 8.43
N SER A 119 -2.33 2.59 9.18
CA SER A 119 -1.68 3.57 10.07
C SER A 119 -2.61 4.26 11.09
N CYS A 120 -3.71 3.62 11.49
CA CYS A 120 -4.69 4.22 12.41
C CYS A 120 -4.12 4.57 13.79
N ASP A 121 -3.02 3.93 14.19
CA ASP A 121 -2.32 4.22 15.45
C ASP A 121 -1.36 5.42 15.34
N LEU A 122 -0.79 5.69 14.15
CA LEU A 122 0.26 6.69 13.95
C LEU A 122 -0.14 8.12 14.38
N PRO A 123 -1.36 8.64 14.09
CA PRO A 123 -1.75 9.97 14.50
C PRO A 123 -1.60 10.23 16.01
N PHE A 124 -1.91 9.24 16.85
CA PHE A 124 -1.79 9.35 18.31
C PHE A 124 -0.34 9.50 18.76
N TYR A 125 0.58 8.79 18.09
CA TYR A 125 2.01 8.92 18.36
C TYR A 125 2.56 10.26 17.88
N LEU A 126 2.13 10.75 16.71
CA LEU A 126 2.55 12.04 16.20
C LEU A 126 2.12 13.19 17.12
N GLU A 127 0.90 13.13 17.66
CA GLU A 127 0.42 14.10 18.67
C GLU A 127 1.29 14.05 19.94
N GLN A 128 1.56 12.86 20.48
CA GLN A 128 2.40 12.72 21.67
C GLN A 128 3.86 13.20 21.43
N LEU A 129 4.38 12.97 20.23
CA LEU A 129 5.78 13.24 19.88
C LEU A 129 6.00 14.60 19.21
N GLU A 130 4.97 15.41 19.01
CA GLU A 130 5.04 16.67 18.27
C GLU A 130 6.21 17.55 18.74
N SER A 131 6.33 17.73 20.06
CA SER A 131 7.40 18.53 20.68
C SER A 131 8.81 17.96 20.48
N ARG A 132 8.94 16.64 20.28
CA ARG A 132 10.22 15.95 20.10
C ARG A 132 10.61 15.82 18.63
N ILE A 133 9.64 15.66 17.74
CA ILE A 133 9.84 15.61 16.29
C ILE A 133 10.25 16.99 15.80
N GLU A 134 9.67 18.05 16.37
CA GLU A 134 9.82 19.43 15.90
C GLU A 134 9.35 19.56 14.43
N LYS A 135 9.54 20.72 13.81
CA LYS A 135 9.26 20.87 12.37
C LYS A 135 10.47 20.36 11.57
N PRO A 136 10.34 19.27 10.79
CA PRO A 136 11.43 18.83 9.92
C PRO A 136 11.61 19.75 8.71
N ASP A 137 12.85 19.93 8.25
CA ASP A 137 13.13 20.57 6.95
C ASP A 137 12.91 19.61 5.77
N LEU A 138 13.05 18.30 6.02
CA LEU A 138 12.83 17.25 5.04
C LEU A 138 12.19 16.02 5.70
N VAL A 139 11.20 15.44 5.03
CA VAL A 139 10.67 14.11 5.35
C VAL A 139 11.17 13.13 4.30
N MET A 140 11.75 12.03 4.75
CA MET A 140 12.23 10.95 3.90
C MET A 140 11.48 9.67 4.21
N CYS A 141 10.90 9.06 3.18
CA CYS A 141 10.21 7.79 3.25
C CYS A 141 10.84 6.86 2.21
N LEU A 142 11.27 5.67 2.63
CA LEU A 142 11.82 4.64 1.74
C LEU A 142 10.80 3.51 1.57
N ASP A 143 9.61 3.85 1.10
CA ASP A 143 8.49 2.91 1.03
C ASP A 143 7.67 3.08 -0.26
N ALA A 144 8.39 3.25 -1.36
CA ALA A 144 7.77 3.36 -2.66
C ALA A 144 8.56 2.58 -3.71
N GLY A 145 7.86 2.16 -4.75
CA GLY A 145 8.45 1.43 -5.88
C GLY A 145 9.14 2.34 -6.89
N GLY A 146 9.92 1.73 -7.78
CA GLY A 146 10.47 2.34 -8.99
C GLY A 146 10.20 1.43 -10.19
N HIS A 147 10.38 1.96 -11.41
CA HIS A 147 10.14 1.18 -12.64
C HIS A 147 11.38 0.42 -13.15
N ASP A 148 12.55 0.69 -12.58
CA ASP A 148 13.78 -0.06 -12.85
C ASP A 148 14.72 -0.01 -11.65
N TYR A 149 15.85 -0.73 -11.76
CA TYR A 149 16.92 -0.76 -10.76
C TYR A 149 18.15 0.06 -11.17
N GLU A 150 18.05 0.88 -12.23
CA GLU A 150 19.18 1.64 -12.79
C GLU A 150 19.18 3.10 -12.35
N ARG A 151 18.03 3.60 -11.89
CA ARG A 151 17.80 5.02 -11.60
C ARG A 151 17.24 5.21 -10.20
N ILE A 152 17.44 6.42 -9.66
CA ILE A 152 16.73 6.86 -8.45
C ILE A 152 15.34 7.34 -8.88
N TRP A 153 14.31 6.73 -8.28
CA TRP A 153 12.93 7.09 -8.51
C TRP A 153 12.43 7.98 -7.37
N CYS A 154 11.99 9.19 -7.71
CA CYS A 154 11.38 10.12 -6.77
C CYS A 154 9.87 10.14 -6.99
N ILE A 155 9.11 9.71 -5.98
CA ILE A 155 7.65 9.70 -6.04
C ILE A 155 7.10 11.04 -5.57
N ASN A 156 6.29 11.68 -6.41
CA ASN A 156 5.72 13.01 -6.16
C ASN A 156 4.26 12.98 -5.69
N SER A 157 3.57 11.85 -5.85
CA SER A 157 2.22 11.63 -5.33
C SER A 157 1.97 10.17 -5.02
N LEU A 158 1.07 9.93 -4.07
CA LEU A 158 0.47 8.63 -3.79
C LEU A 158 -1.04 8.79 -3.88
N ARG A 159 -1.71 7.74 -4.37
CA ARG A 159 -3.18 7.69 -4.33
C ARG A 159 -3.64 7.44 -2.90
N GLY A 160 -4.75 8.07 -2.53
CA GLY A 160 -5.51 7.68 -1.36
C GLY A 160 -6.25 6.36 -1.57
N LEU A 161 -6.90 5.91 -0.51
CA LEU A 161 -7.75 4.72 -0.52
C LEU A 161 -9.02 5.00 0.29
N VAL A 162 -10.16 4.62 -0.27
CA VAL A 162 -11.43 4.54 0.44
C VAL A 162 -11.99 3.15 0.21
N ASP A 163 -12.25 2.40 1.28
CA ASP A 163 -12.86 1.09 1.21
C ASP A 163 -14.11 0.98 2.07
N GLY A 164 -14.90 -0.07 1.81
CA GLY A 164 -16.10 -0.36 2.59
C GLY A 164 -16.92 -1.53 2.04
N ILE A 165 -17.90 -1.96 2.83
CA ILE A 165 -18.76 -3.10 2.50
C ILE A 165 -20.12 -2.61 1.98
N LEU A 166 -20.47 -3.00 0.75
CA LEU A 166 -21.82 -2.82 0.20
C LEU A 166 -22.61 -4.13 0.33
N LYS A 167 -23.62 -4.15 1.21
CA LYS A 167 -24.49 -5.32 1.44
C LYS A 167 -25.91 -5.08 0.97
N ILE A 168 -26.41 -5.97 0.11
CA ILE A 168 -27.77 -5.98 -0.39
C ILE A 168 -28.53 -7.16 0.19
N SER A 169 -29.58 -6.90 0.96
CA SER A 169 -30.43 -7.93 1.56
C SER A 169 -31.84 -7.86 0.98
N VAL A 170 -32.38 -8.99 0.53
CA VAL A 170 -33.66 -9.09 -0.20
C VAL A 170 -34.65 -10.08 0.41
N LEU A 171 -34.16 -11.07 1.18
CA LEU A 171 -34.99 -12.07 1.84
C LEU A 171 -34.51 -12.30 3.28
N LYS A 172 -35.39 -12.83 4.12
CA LYS A 172 -35.04 -13.27 5.49
C LYS A 172 -34.30 -14.62 5.50
N GLU A 173 -34.60 -15.46 4.52
CA GLU A 173 -34.03 -16.80 4.37
C GLU A 173 -33.94 -17.18 2.89
N ALA A 174 -33.16 -18.22 2.59
CA ALA A 174 -32.97 -18.66 1.21
C ALA A 174 -34.27 -19.30 0.69
N VAL A 175 -34.65 -18.96 -0.54
CA VAL A 175 -35.89 -19.48 -1.15
C VAL A 175 -35.54 -20.35 -2.34
N HIS A 176 -36.20 -21.50 -2.49
CA HIS A 176 -36.04 -22.36 -3.66
C HIS A 176 -36.23 -21.54 -4.94
N SER A 177 -35.24 -21.55 -5.84
CA SER A 177 -35.25 -20.64 -7.00
C SER A 177 -36.44 -20.87 -7.92
N GLY A 178 -36.95 -22.10 -8.06
CA GLY A 178 -38.17 -22.38 -8.82
C GLY A 178 -39.44 -21.71 -8.25
N THR A 179 -39.45 -21.37 -6.96
CA THR A 179 -40.56 -20.66 -6.30
C THR A 179 -40.33 -19.16 -6.32
N GLY A 180 -39.11 -18.72 -6.01
CA GLY A 180 -38.81 -17.30 -5.83
C GLY A 180 -38.49 -16.54 -7.11
N SER A 181 -38.01 -17.22 -8.16
CA SER A 181 -37.50 -16.53 -9.36
C SER A 181 -38.63 -15.89 -10.14
N GLY A 182 -38.46 -14.61 -10.50
CA GLY A 182 -39.51 -13.80 -11.12
C GLY A 182 -40.41 -13.09 -10.11
N ILE A 183 -40.36 -13.43 -8.82
CA ILE A 183 -41.12 -12.78 -7.74
C ILE A 183 -40.17 -11.98 -6.86
N ALA A 184 -39.20 -12.64 -6.22
CA ALA A 184 -38.21 -11.99 -5.38
C ALA A 184 -37.12 -11.34 -6.24
N PRO A 185 -36.64 -10.13 -5.89
CA PRO A 185 -35.46 -9.57 -6.52
C PRO A 185 -34.23 -10.41 -6.14
N ASP A 186 -33.31 -10.55 -7.10
CA ASP A 186 -32.02 -11.17 -6.83
C ASP A 186 -31.04 -10.11 -6.29
N SER A 187 -30.39 -10.40 -5.16
CA SER A 187 -29.50 -9.44 -4.48
C SER A 187 -28.30 -9.07 -5.35
N PHE A 188 -27.75 -9.99 -6.14
CA PHE A 188 -26.63 -9.72 -7.03
C PHE A 188 -27.04 -8.84 -8.21
N ARG A 189 -28.27 -9.02 -8.74
CA ARG A 189 -28.84 -8.12 -9.75
C ARG A 189 -29.01 -6.69 -9.26
N ILE A 190 -29.37 -6.48 -7.99
CA ILE A 190 -29.42 -5.13 -7.42
C ILE A 190 -28.00 -4.60 -7.19
N LEU A 191 -27.09 -5.43 -6.69
CA LEU A 191 -25.70 -5.06 -6.48
C LEU A 191 -25.06 -4.48 -7.74
N ARG A 192 -25.11 -5.20 -8.88
CA ARG A 192 -24.56 -4.68 -10.16
C ARG A 192 -25.14 -3.31 -10.52
N LYS A 193 -26.46 -3.15 -10.41
CA LYS A 193 -27.15 -1.88 -10.72
C LYS A 193 -26.70 -0.71 -9.84
N LEU A 194 -26.22 -0.99 -8.62
CA LEU A 194 -25.69 0.03 -7.73
C LEU A 194 -24.22 0.33 -8.05
N LEU A 195 -23.44 -0.68 -8.45
CA LEU A 195 -22.08 -0.49 -8.96
C LEU A 195 -22.09 0.37 -10.24
N ASP A 196 -23.03 0.13 -11.16
CA ASP A 196 -23.21 0.92 -12.39
C ASP A 196 -23.48 2.42 -12.13
N ARG A 197 -23.84 2.80 -10.91
CA ARG A 197 -24.03 4.22 -10.51
C ARG A 197 -22.73 4.91 -10.12
N ILE A 198 -21.72 4.15 -9.72
CA ILE A 198 -20.45 4.66 -9.22
C ILE A 198 -19.30 4.41 -10.18
N GLU A 199 -19.42 3.41 -11.05
CA GLU A 199 -18.44 3.03 -12.06
C GLU A 199 -19.16 2.72 -13.39
N ASP A 200 -18.61 3.20 -14.49
CA ASP A 200 -19.06 2.80 -15.82
C ASP A 200 -18.59 1.37 -16.13
N GLU A 201 -19.53 0.45 -16.29
CA GLU A 201 -19.25 -0.99 -16.49
C GLU A 201 -18.42 -1.31 -17.75
N ASN A 202 -18.37 -0.40 -18.73
CA ASN A 202 -17.66 -0.61 -19.99
C ASN A 202 -16.20 -0.14 -19.92
N SER A 203 -15.94 0.96 -19.23
CA SER A 203 -14.63 1.63 -19.18
C SER A 203 -13.92 1.51 -17.84
N GLY A 204 -14.61 1.14 -16.76
CA GLY A 204 -14.09 1.18 -15.39
C GLY A 204 -13.93 2.60 -14.84
N LYS A 205 -14.50 3.61 -15.53
CA LYS A 205 -14.40 5.00 -15.08
C LYS A 205 -15.33 5.24 -13.90
N ILE A 206 -14.77 5.73 -12.79
CA ILE A 206 -15.58 6.19 -11.64
C ILE A 206 -16.43 7.41 -12.04
N LEU A 207 -17.73 7.34 -11.76
CA LEU A 207 -18.73 8.35 -12.11
C LEU A 207 -18.89 9.42 -11.02
N LEU A 208 -18.45 9.13 -9.80
CA LEU A 208 -18.54 10.03 -8.66
C LEU A 208 -17.54 11.18 -8.81
N LYS A 209 -18.03 12.38 -9.18
CA LYS A 209 -17.19 13.58 -9.38
C LYS A 209 -16.32 13.92 -8.18
N SER A 210 -16.78 13.65 -6.96
CA SER A 210 -16.04 13.87 -5.71
C SER A 210 -14.77 13.02 -5.58
N CYS A 211 -14.64 11.95 -6.38
CA CYS A 211 -13.44 11.12 -6.41
C CYS A 211 -12.41 11.58 -7.46
N HIS A 212 -12.69 12.66 -8.20
CA HIS A 212 -11.78 13.18 -9.23
C HIS A 212 -11.21 14.52 -8.81
N VAL A 213 -9.97 14.76 -9.24
CA VAL A 213 -9.27 16.03 -9.09
C VAL A 213 -8.85 16.56 -10.46
N ASP A 214 -8.66 17.87 -10.55
CA ASP A 214 -8.01 18.47 -11.72
C ASP A 214 -6.54 18.09 -11.72
N ILE A 215 -6.12 17.35 -12.75
CA ILE A 215 -4.73 16.91 -12.90
C ILE A 215 -3.91 18.09 -13.43
N PRO A 216 -2.91 18.59 -12.66
CA PRO A 216 -2.08 19.73 -13.05
C PRO A 216 -1.38 19.53 -14.40
N SER A 217 -1.10 20.61 -15.13
CA SER A 217 -0.40 20.53 -16.43
C SER A 217 1.00 19.94 -16.28
N GLU A 218 1.73 20.33 -15.24
CA GLU A 218 3.08 19.79 -14.94
C GLU A 218 3.07 18.27 -14.78
N VAL A 219 2.06 17.73 -14.11
CA VAL A 219 1.87 16.27 -13.99
C VAL A 219 1.67 15.65 -15.36
N ARG A 220 0.86 16.26 -16.23
CA ARG A 220 0.62 15.73 -17.58
C ARG A 220 1.88 15.75 -18.42
N ASP A 221 2.73 16.75 -18.27
CA ASP A 221 4.01 16.82 -18.98
C ASP A 221 4.98 15.75 -18.46
N ASN A 222 5.08 15.56 -17.15
CA ASN A 222 5.84 14.46 -16.55
C ASN A 222 5.34 13.08 -17.01
N VAL A 223 4.02 12.91 -17.14
CA VAL A 223 3.42 11.67 -17.64
C VAL A 223 3.80 11.38 -19.09
N LYS A 224 3.87 12.40 -19.96
CA LYS A 224 4.31 12.21 -21.35
C LYS A 224 5.75 11.71 -21.40
N GLU A 225 6.64 12.32 -20.62
CA GLU A 225 8.04 11.89 -20.54
C GLU A 225 8.16 10.47 -19.99
N LEU A 226 7.42 10.16 -18.92
CA LEU A 226 7.38 8.82 -18.34
C LEU A 226 6.80 7.80 -19.30
N ALA A 227 5.76 8.15 -20.07
CA ALA A 227 5.17 7.28 -21.08
C ALA A 227 6.15 6.96 -22.21
N ALA A 228 6.89 7.96 -22.69
CA ALA A 228 7.93 7.79 -23.69
C ALA A 228 9.07 6.89 -23.19
N PHE A 229 9.41 7.02 -21.90
CA PHE A 229 10.44 6.18 -21.27
C PHE A 229 9.99 4.73 -21.05
N LEU A 230 8.81 4.53 -20.45
CA LEU A 230 8.32 3.19 -20.09
C LEU A 230 7.89 2.39 -21.33
N GLY A 231 7.28 3.04 -22.31
CA GLY A 231 6.68 2.34 -23.45
C GLY A 231 5.63 1.31 -23.00
N ASP A 232 5.66 0.13 -23.60
CA ASP A 232 4.75 -0.99 -23.27
C ASP A 232 5.03 -1.66 -21.92
N LYS A 233 6.25 -1.44 -21.39
CA LYS A 233 6.64 -1.39 -19.96
C LYS A 233 5.48 -1.48 -18.97
N ILE A 234 4.66 -0.43 -19.03
CA ILE A 234 3.59 -0.16 -18.05
C ILE A 234 2.57 -1.30 -17.93
N TYR A 235 2.39 -2.11 -18.99
CA TYR A 235 1.41 -3.20 -19.00
C TYR A 235 2.01 -4.57 -19.31
N THR A 236 3.23 -4.67 -19.87
CA THR A 236 3.85 -5.97 -20.17
C THR A 236 4.36 -6.70 -18.91
N ASP A 237 4.63 -5.96 -17.84
CA ASP A 237 5.07 -6.53 -16.55
C ASP A 237 3.90 -7.05 -15.71
N ILE A 238 2.66 -6.76 -16.12
CA ILE A 238 1.47 -7.31 -15.50
C ILE A 238 1.31 -8.77 -15.94
N PRO A 239 1.09 -9.73 -15.02
CA PRO A 239 0.98 -11.15 -15.33
C PRO A 239 -0.37 -11.50 -15.98
N PHE A 240 -0.64 -10.94 -17.16
CA PHE A 240 -1.86 -11.21 -17.91
C PHE A 240 -1.93 -12.67 -18.38
N LEU A 241 -3.14 -13.24 -18.32
CA LEU A 241 -3.43 -14.50 -19.01
C LEU A 241 -3.37 -14.30 -20.54
N LYS A 242 -3.08 -15.37 -21.26
CA LYS A 242 -3.04 -15.37 -22.72
C LYS A 242 -4.38 -14.86 -23.31
N GLY A 243 -4.31 -13.79 -24.09
CA GLY A 243 -5.46 -13.20 -24.77
C GLY A 243 -6.18 -12.10 -23.97
N VAL A 244 -5.83 -11.89 -22.70
CA VAL A 244 -6.29 -10.74 -21.90
C VAL A 244 -5.50 -9.50 -22.32
N LYS A 245 -6.17 -8.36 -22.40
CA LYS A 245 -5.60 -7.08 -22.85
C LYS A 245 -5.71 -6.05 -21.72
N PRO A 246 -4.78 -5.07 -21.67
CA PRO A 246 -4.95 -3.93 -20.78
C PRO A 246 -6.21 -3.12 -21.16
N ILE A 247 -6.70 -2.33 -20.21
CA ILE A 247 -7.88 -1.45 -20.41
C ILE A 247 -7.66 -0.41 -21.52
N SER A 248 -6.41 -0.11 -21.86
CA SER A 248 -6.01 0.80 -22.93
C SER A 248 -4.60 0.43 -23.40
N TYR A 249 -4.25 0.80 -24.63
CA TYR A 249 -2.87 0.77 -25.13
C TYR A 249 -2.22 2.16 -25.15
N ASN A 250 -2.96 3.20 -24.75
CA ASN A 250 -2.38 4.52 -24.54
C ASN A 250 -1.67 4.55 -23.18
N VAL A 251 -0.34 4.60 -23.22
CA VAL A 251 0.54 4.54 -22.04
C VAL A 251 0.33 5.75 -21.13
N GLU A 252 0.15 6.96 -21.67
CA GLU A 252 -0.13 8.15 -20.86
C GLU A 252 -1.42 7.98 -20.06
N GLU A 253 -2.48 7.47 -20.69
CA GLU A 253 -3.76 7.22 -20.04
C GLU A 253 -3.65 6.13 -18.96
N LEU A 254 -2.85 5.08 -19.18
CA LEU A 254 -2.59 4.05 -18.17
C LEU A 254 -1.83 4.60 -16.96
N ILE A 255 -0.82 5.44 -17.20
CA ILE A 255 -0.09 6.12 -16.12
C ILE A 255 -1.06 7.00 -15.33
N LEU A 256 -1.87 7.84 -15.98
CA LEU A 256 -2.88 8.66 -15.30
C LEU A 256 -3.90 7.81 -14.54
N ASN A 257 -4.34 6.68 -15.10
CA ASN A 257 -5.27 5.77 -14.43
C ASN A 257 -4.67 5.13 -13.16
N SER A 258 -3.37 4.84 -13.17
CA SER A 258 -2.69 4.21 -12.03
C SER A 258 -2.18 5.18 -10.96
N THR A 259 -2.16 6.50 -11.25
CA THR A 259 -1.54 7.50 -10.37
C THR A 259 -2.42 8.69 -9.99
N TRP A 260 -3.33 9.13 -10.86
CA TRP A 260 -4.07 10.40 -10.71
C TRP A 260 -5.58 10.31 -10.94
N ARG A 261 -6.10 9.11 -11.24
CA ARG A 261 -7.53 8.88 -11.42
C ARG A 261 -8.01 7.78 -10.49
N PRO A 262 -9.26 7.88 -10.04
CA PRO A 262 -9.82 6.89 -9.16
C PRO A 262 -10.14 5.60 -9.92
N MET A 263 -9.91 4.45 -9.25
CA MET A 263 -10.19 3.12 -9.80
C MET A 263 -10.79 2.24 -8.71
N LEU A 264 -11.90 1.58 -9.02
CA LEU A 264 -12.57 0.65 -8.11
C LEU A 264 -12.02 -0.76 -8.30
N SER A 265 -11.97 -1.52 -7.22
CA SER A 265 -11.74 -2.95 -7.22
C SER A 265 -12.66 -3.62 -6.21
N VAL A 266 -13.24 -4.76 -6.59
CA VAL A 266 -13.98 -5.62 -5.68
C VAL A 266 -12.99 -6.64 -5.10
N ILE A 267 -12.63 -6.47 -3.83
CA ILE A 267 -11.53 -7.22 -3.19
C ILE A 267 -12.02 -8.37 -2.30
N GLY A 268 -13.33 -8.51 -2.11
CA GLY A 268 -13.93 -9.58 -1.34
C GLY A 268 -15.43 -9.66 -1.54
N ALA A 269 -16.02 -10.81 -1.22
CA ALA A 269 -17.47 -10.99 -1.29
C ALA A 269 -17.97 -11.96 -0.22
N GLU A 270 -19.19 -11.71 0.27
CA GLU A 270 -19.92 -12.54 1.23
C GLU A 270 -21.30 -12.90 0.67
N GLY A 271 -21.85 -14.03 1.11
CA GLY A 271 -23.14 -14.52 0.64
C GLY A 271 -23.09 -15.17 -0.74
N LEU A 272 -21.89 -15.46 -1.27
CA LEU A 272 -21.67 -16.24 -2.50
C LEU A 272 -21.03 -17.59 -2.11
N PRO A 273 -21.78 -18.72 -2.16
CA PRO A 273 -21.21 -20.02 -1.85
C PRO A 273 -20.18 -20.45 -2.91
N ALA A 274 -19.21 -21.27 -2.49
CA ALA A 274 -18.30 -21.92 -3.43
C ALA A 274 -19.08 -22.79 -4.41
N PHE A 275 -18.58 -22.96 -5.64
CA PHE A 275 -19.32 -23.69 -6.69
C PHE A 275 -19.76 -25.10 -6.29
N LYS A 276 -18.93 -25.82 -5.54
CA LYS A 276 -19.24 -27.17 -5.05
C LYS A 276 -20.39 -27.21 -4.03
N ASP A 277 -20.63 -26.10 -3.33
CA ASP A 277 -21.63 -25.97 -2.28
C ASP A 277 -22.86 -25.16 -2.77
N ALA A 278 -22.83 -24.68 -4.02
CA ALA A 278 -23.88 -23.88 -4.59
C ALA A 278 -25.12 -24.73 -4.92
N VAL A 279 -26.28 -24.28 -4.43
CA VAL A 279 -27.59 -24.88 -4.71
C VAL A 279 -28.53 -23.86 -5.35
N ASN A 280 -29.57 -24.34 -6.03
CA ASN A 280 -30.54 -23.53 -6.77
C ASN A 280 -31.51 -22.76 -5.85
N VAL A 281 -31.00 -21.79 -5.10
CA VAL A 281 -31.77 -20.91 -4.20
C VAL A 281 -31.53 -19.45 -4.51
N ILE A 282 -32.54 -18.60 -4.27
CA ILE A 282 -32.36 -17.15 -4.19
C ILE A 282 -31.77 -16.84 -2.83
N ARG A 283 -30.62 -16.18 -2.86
CA ARG A 283 -29.81 -15.89 -1.67
C ARG A 283 -30.41 -14.72 -0.90
N PRO A 284 -30.44 -14.79 0.45
CA PRO A 284 -30.96 -13.71 1.30
C PRO A 284 -30.27 -12.38 1.07
N SER A 285 -28.95 -12.43 0.87
CA SER A 285 -28.13 -11.25 0.65
C SER A 285 -26.90 -11.56 -0.19
N THR A 286 -26.30 -10.50 -0.75
CA THR A 286 -24.95 -10.48 -1.32
C THR A 286 -24.23 -9.27 -0.75
N ALA A 287 -23.00 -9.44 -0.28
CA ALA A 287 -22.14 -8.33 0.10
C ALA A 287 -20.83 -8.35 -0.67
N VAL A 288 -20.26 -7.19 -0.95
CA VAL A 288 -18.93 -7.05 -1.55
C VAL A 288 -18.12 -6.00 -0.81
N HIS A 289 -16.81 -6.26 -0.68
CA HIS A 289 -15.83 -5.31 -0.18
C HIS A 289 -15.30 -4.50 -1.37
N LEU A 290 -15.63 -3.22 -1.39
CA LEU A 290 -15.22 -2.27 -2.42
C LEU A 290 -13.99 -1.50 -1.94
N SER A 291 -12.99 -1.37 -2.79
CA SER A 291 -11.78 -0.56 -2.56
C SER A 291 -11.62 0.40 -3.72
N ILE A 292 -11.68 1.70 -3.44
CA ILE A 292 -11.52 2.77 -4.44
C ILE A 292 -10.20 3.48 -4.13
N ARG A 293 -9.23 3.35 -5.04
CA ARG A 293 -8.06 4.23 -5.03
C ARG A 293 -8.50 5.61 -5.50
N ILE A 294 -8.06 6.68 -4.86
CA ILE A 294 -8.42 8.09 -5.17
C ILE A 294 -7.20 8.97 -5.40
#